data_AF-A0A7C4UBK4-F1
#
_entry.id   AF-A0A7C4UBK4-F1
#
_cell.length_a   1.000
_cell.length_b   1.000
_cell.length_c   1.000
_cell.angle_alpha   90.00
_cell.angle_beta   90.00
_cell.angle_gamma   90.00
#
_symmetry.space_group_name_H-M   'P 1'
#
loop_
_entity.id
_entity.type
_entity.pdbx_description
1 polymer ?
#
loop_
_entity_poly.entity_id
_entity_poly.type
_entity_poly.pdbx_seq_one_letter_code
_entity_poly.pdbx_strand_id
1 'polypeptide(L)' 'MSDVTQILAAIDAGDPQAASRLLPLVYDELRKLAAAQMANEKPGHTLDATGLVHEAYLRLVGSQQSRDA' A
#
# COMPACT_ATOMS: atom_id res chain seq x y z
N MET A 1 -2.17 -6.36 -15.98
CA MET A 1 -3.27 -6.74 -15.06
C MET A 1 -3.26 -8.21 -14.65
N SER A 2 -2.57 -9.13 -15.34
CA SER A 2 -2.58 -10.58 -15.03
C SER A 2 -1.85 -10.97 -13.73
N ASP A 3 -0.73 -10.32 -13.41
CA ASP A 3 0.18 -10.81 -12.37
C ASP A 3 -0.38 -10.64 -10.95
N VAL A 4 -0.99 -9.48 -10.66
CA VAL A 4 -1.59 -9.19 -9.34
C VAL A 4 -2.78 -10.10 -9.06
N THR A 5 -3.67 -10.31 -10.03
CA THR A 5 -4.82 -11.19 -9.86
C THR A 5 -4.39 -12.65 -9.64
N GLN A 6 -3.32 -13.09 -10.30
CA GLN A 6 -2.72 -14.42 -10.07
C GLN A 6 -2.09 -14.54 -8.69
N ILE A 7 -1.38 -13.51 -8.23
CA ILE A 7 -0.82 -13.47 -6.87
C ILE A 7 -1.94 -13.52 -5.83
N LEU A 8 -3.03 -12.77 -6.02
CA LEU A 8 -4.19 -12.79 -5.11
C LEU A 8 -4.85 -14.17 -5.07
N ALA A 9 -5.01 -14.83 -6.23
CA ALA A 9 -5.53 -16.19 -6.28
C ALA A 9 -4.61 -17.20 -5.55
N ALA A 10 -3.29 -17.02 -5.64
CA ALA A 10 -2.33 -17.85 -4.91
C ALA A 10 -2.38 -17.62 -3.39
N ILE A 11 -2.62 -16.38 -2.94
CA ILE A 11 -2.86 -16.07 -1.52
C ILE A 11 -4.12 -16.78 -1.03
N ASP A 12 -5.22 -16.73 -1.79
CA ASP A 12 -6.48 -17.39 -1.46
C ASP A 12 -6.34 -18.93 -1.41
N ALA A 13 -5.47 -19.48 -2.25
CA ALA A 13 -5.08 -20.89 -2.21
C ALA A 13 -4.11 -21.25 -1.06
N GLY A 14 -3.72 -20.28 -0.22
CA GLY A 14 -2.87 -20.50 0.95
C GLY A 14 -1.36 -20.54 0.68
N ASP A 15 -0.88 -20.03 -0.46
CA ASP A 15 0.56 -19.95 -0.75
C ASP A 15 1.23 -18.87 0.12
N PRO A 16 2.10 -19.25 1.08
CA PRO A 16 2.77 -18.29 1.96
C PRO A 16 3.76 -17.38 1.23
N GLN A 17 4.20 -17.75 0.02
CA GLN A 17 5.11 -16.95 -0.82
C GLN A 17 4.35 -16.02 -1.78
N ALA A 18 3.03 -16.11 -1.86
CA ALA A 18 2.27 -15.18 -2.69
C ALA A 18 2.20 -13.79 -2.03
N ALA A 19 2.09 -13.71 -0.71
CA ALA A 19 2.11 -12.44 0.02
C ALA A 19 3.43 -11.66 -0.16
N SER A 20 4.58 -12.35 -0.15
CA SER A 20 5.90 -11.71 -0.36
C SER A 20 6.06 -11.15 -1.78
N ARG A 21 5.34 -11.69 -2.77
CA ARG A 21 5.28 -11.17 -4.14
C ARG A 21 4.32 -9.99 -4.29
N LEU A 22 3.24 -9.95 -3.50
CA LEU A 22 2.28 -8.85 -3.54
C LEU A 22 2.80 -7.57 -2.88
N LEU A 23 3.48 -7.70 -1.75
CA LEU A 23 3.91 -6.56 -0.92
C LEU A 23 4.74 -5.51 -1.69
N PRO A 24 5.76 -5.86 -2.49
CA PRO A 24 6.52 -4.89 -3.27
C PRO A 24 5.65 -4.12 -4.28
N LEU A 25 4.71 -4.81 -4.94
CA LEU A 25 3.83 -4.20 -5.94
C LEU A 25 2.91 -3.15 -5.30
N VAL A 26 2.33 -3.48 -4.14
CA VAL A 26 1.49 -2.55 -3.38
C VAL A 26 2.30 -1.36 -2.89
N TYR A 27 3.50 -1.60 -2.37
CA TYR A 27 4.38 -0.53 -1.87
C TYR A 27 4.79 0.45 -2.98
N ASP A 28 5.15 -0.05 -4.16
CA ASP A 28 5.52 0.80 -5.29
C ASP A 28 4.36 1.66 -5.78
N GLU A 29 3.14 1.13 -5.82
CA GLU A 29 1.96 1.92 -6.18
C GLU A 29 1.62 2.98 -5.12
N LEU A 30 1.69 2.63 -3.83
CA LEU A 30 1.52 3.61 -2.76
C LEU A 30 2.56 4.74 -2.84
N ARG A 31 3.82 4.41 -3.15
CA ARG A 31 4.89 5.39 -3.32
C ARG A 31 4.63 6.31 -4.51
N LYS A 32 4.16 5.79 -5.63
CA LYS A 32 3.78 6.62 -6.81
C LYS A 32 2.64 7.56 -6.48
N LEU A 33 1.59 7.06 -5.80
CA LEU A 33 0.46 7.88 -5.37
C LEU A 33 0.90 8.97 -4.39
N ALA A 34 1.75 8.64 -3.42
CA ALA A 34 2.29 9.59 -2.47
C ALA A 34 3.13 10.68 -3.17
N ALA A 35 4.00 10.30 -4.10
CA ALA A 35 4.79 11.25 -4.88
C ALA A 35 3.91 12.18 -5.73
N ALA A 36 2.88 11.64 -6.38
CA ALA A 36 1.92 12.43 -7.16
C ALA A 36 1.11 13.40 -6.27
N GLN A 37 0.70 12.97 -5.08
CA GLN A 37 0.02 13.83 -4.11
C GLN A 37 0.93 14.97 -3.65
N MET A 38 2.18 14.65 -3.28
CA MET A 38 3.16 15.65 -2.83
C MET A 38 3.58 16.63 -3.91
N ALA A 39 3.59 16.22 -5.18
CA ALA A 39 3.88 17.14 -6.29
C ALA A 39 2.84 18.27 -6.42
N ASN A 40 1.62 18.07 -5.93
CA ASN A 40 0.55 19.06 -5.94
C ASN A 40 0.47 19.89 -4.64
N GLU A 41 1.36 19.60 -3.69
CA GLU A 41 1.38 20.21 -2.37
C GLU A 41 2.35 21.41 -2.30
N LYS A 42 2.04 22.39 -1.44
CA LYS A 42 2.87 23.60 -1.30
C LYS A 42 4.27 23.27 -0.76
N PRO A 43 5.35 23.89 -1.27
CA PRO A 43 6.67 23.76 -0.66
C PRO A 43 6.65 24.19 0.82
N GLY A 44 7.25 23.39 1.71
CA GLY A 44 7.35 23.71 3.15
C GLY A 44 6.73 22.68 4.10
N HIS A 45 6.23 21.55 3.58
CA HIS A 45 5.73 20.46 4.42
C HIS A 45 6.88 19.64 5.03
N THR A 46 6.70 19.20 6.27
CA THR A 46 7.64 18.33 7.00
C THR A 46 7.48 16.85 6.67
N LEU A 47 6.38 16.46 6.01
CA LEU A 47 6.11 15.08 5.63
C LEU A 47 6.78 14.77 4.29
N ASP A 48 7.64 13.76 4.25
CA ASP A 48 8.18 13.21 3.01
C ASP A 48 7.25 12.10 2.45
N ALA A 49 7.52 11.67 1.20
CA ALA A 49 6.67 10.67 0.54
C ALA A 49 6.66 9.35 1.32
N THR A 50 7.74 9.05 2.03
CA THR A 50 7.88 7.86 2.88
C THR A 50 6.95 7.93 4.10
N GLY A 51 6.87 9.09 4.76
CA GLY A 51 5.96 9.36 5.86
C GLY A 51 4.50 9.24 5.43
N LEU A 52 4.15 9.74 4.25
CA LEU A 52 2.80 9.64 3.69
C LEU A 52 2.40 8.18 3.40
N VAL A 53 3.31 7.37 2.83
CA VAL A 53 3.07 5.94 2.61
C VAL A 53 2.89 5.19 3.93
N HIS A 54 3.71 5.50 4.95
CA HIS A 54 3.61 4.87 6.26
C HIS A 54 2.27 5.20 6.95
N GLU A 55 1.84 6.46 6.89
CA GLU A 55 0.53 6.88 7.41
C GLU A 55 -0.62 6.18 6.66
N ALA A 56 -0.56 6.12 5.33
CA ALA A 56 -1.56 5.41 4.53
C ALA A 56 -1.64 3.92 4.88
N TYR A 57 -0.50 3.26 5.09
CA TYR A 57 -0.44 1.86 5.53
C TYR A 57 -1.09 1.67 6.91
N LEU A 58 -0.75 2.51 7.88
CA LEU A 58 -1.33 2.45 9.22
C LEU A 58 -2.85 2.67 9.20
N ARG A 59 -3.34 3.61 8.37
CA ARG A 59 -4.79 3.83 8.19
C ARG A 59 -5.46 2.63 7.54
N LEU A 60 -4.85 2.01 6.53
CA LEU A 60 -5.40 0.84 5.84
C LEU A 60 -5.54 -0.37 6.78
N VAL A 61 -4.49 -0.68 7.54
CA VAL A 61 -4.49 -1.81 8.50
C VAL A 61 -5.32 -1.49 9.74
N GLY A 62 -5.27 -0.26 10.25
CA GLY A 62 -6.04 0.19 11.42
C GLY A 62 -7.55 0.25 11.17
N SER A 63 -7.98 0.59 9.95
CA SER A 63 -9.40 0.58 9.57
C SER A 63 -9.98 -0.82 9.37
N GLN A 64 -9.12 -1.84 9.20
CA GLN A 64 -9.52 -3.25 9.23
C GLN A 64 -9.89 -3.73 10.64
N GLN A 65 -9.32 -3.12 11.68
CA GLN A 65 -9.63 -3.47 13.08
C GLN A 65 -10.93 -2.82 13.60
N SER A 66 -11.43 -1.78 12.93
CA SER A 66 -12.65 -1.06 13.33
C SER A 66 -13.94 -1.59 12.69
N ARG A 67 -13.86 -2.59 11.80
CA ARG A 67 -15.03 -3.19 11.12
C ARG A 67 -15.66 -4.36 11.87
N ASP A 68 -15.05 -4.81 12.97
CA ASP A 68 -15.49 -5.95 13.78
C ASP A 68 -15.91 -5.56 15.22
N ALA A 69 -16.34 -4.31 15.46
CA ALA A 69 -16.81 -3.82 16.76
C ALA A 69 -18.28 -3.36 16.72
#